data_AF-A0A2E7MPH0-F1
#
_entry.id   AF-A0A2E7MPH0-F1
#
_cell.length_a   1.000
_cell.length_b   1.000
_cell.length_c   1.000
_cell.angle_alpha   90.00
_cell.angle_beta   90.00
_cell.angle_gamma   90.00
#
_symmetry.space_group_name_H-M   'P 1'
#
loop_
_entity.id
_entity.type
_entity.pdbx_description
1 polymer ?
#
loop_
_entity_poly.entity_id
_entity_poly.type
_entity_poly.pdbx_seq_one_letter_code
_entity_poly.pdbx_strand_id
1 'polypeptide(L)'
;MNQVWSNDAVSLVDAFRNGDRSPVEETNAVFDAIDNSDLNAFSYLDKEGALTRAQQADVTLPLGGVPIGVKELHNVEGWPDTSASLVFADRVSQFDGTMIQRLKAAGANLIGLTTASEFGGLNCSTTKLNGITHNPWNHDLTPGGSSGGSAAAVAGGIVTLGTGGDGGGSIRIPAGFCGLVGMKGTAGRIPRGPHTGIGPMTVVSGCLSRSVRDTARWYDVCAGFDPRDPYSLPKQDGWEAQLGTTDFSGARVVVSPDLGSAMISDPVRALIIEVAEEIIEIAGLQRVDVDIDLPPIDWEWAIANQSGLYKELGNLWPDCED
;
A
#
# COMPACT_ATOMS: atom_id res chain seq x y z
N MET A 1 -11.10 -18.37 -20.16
CA MET A 1 -10.18 -17.42 -19.51
C MET A 1 -10.05 -17.84 -18.06
N ASN A 2 -8.82 -17.94 -17.56
CA ASN A 2 -8.57 -18.31 -16.18
C ASN A 2 -8.85 -17.09 -15.30
N GLN A 3 -9.69 -17.26 -14.27
CA GLN A 3 -9.92 -16.20 -13.27
C GLN A 3 -8.63 -15.94 -12.49
N VAL A 4 -8.38 -14.68 -12.12
CA VAL A 4 -7.29 -14.28 -11.21
C VAL A 4 -7.45 -14.99 -9.86
N TRP A 5 -6.33 -15.32 -9.22
CA TRP A 5 -6.33 -15.97 -7.91
C TRP A 5 -7.10 -15.15 -6.87
N SER A 6 -8.10 -15.78 -6.26
CA SER A 6 -9.02 -15.13 -5.33
C SER A 6 -8.57 -15.16 -3.87
N ASN A 7 -7.69 -16.10 -3.48
CA ASN A 7 -7.18 -16.18 -2.11
C ASN A 7 -6.01 -15.19 -1.90
N ASP A 8 -5.25 -15.37 -0.83
CA ASP A 8 -4.13 -14.50 -0.50
C ASP A 8 -2.87 -14.78 -1.35
N ALA A 9 -1.94 -13.83 -1.38
CA ALA A 9 -0.70 -13.93 -2.15
C ALA A 9 0.20 -15.07 -1.65
N VAL A 10 0.19 -15.37 -0.35
CA VAL A 10 1.00 -16.47 0.19
C VAL A 10 0.51 -17.82 -0.32
N SER A 11 -0.80 -18.08 -0.31
CA SER A 11 -1.39 -19.31 -0.85
C SER A 11 -1.21 -19.43 -2.36
N LEU A 12 -1.10 -18.31 -3.08
CA LEU A 12 -0.76 -18.32 -4.50
C LEU A 12 0.66 -18.87 -4.74
N VAL A 13 1.63 -18.48 -3.91
CA VAL A 13 2.99 -19.06 -3.97
C VAL A 13 2.95 -20.56 -3.69
N ASP A 14 2.15 -21.01 -2.73
CA ASP A 14 1.98 -22.44 -2.43
C ASP A 14 1.35 -23.19 -3.62
N ALA A 15 0.36 -22.61 -4.29
CA ALA A 15 -0.23 -23.17 -5.51
C ALA A 15 0.79 -23.25 -6.66
N PHE A 16 1.67 -22.26 -6.80
CA PHE A 16 2.77 -22.32 -7.76
C PHE A 16 3.75 -23.46 -7.47
N ARG A 17 4.12 -23.65 -6.20
CA ARG A 17 5.03 -24.73 -5.78
C ARG A 17 4.44 -26.12 -6.01
N ASN A 18 3.13 -26.26 -5.83
CA ASN A 18 2.43 -27.53 -6.04
C ASN A 18 2.12 -27.80 -7.52
N GLY A 19 2.26 -26.81 -8.39
CA GLY A 19 1.89 -26.91 -9.81
C GLY A 19 0.38 -26.80 -10.06
N ASP A 20 -0.41 -26.39 -9.06
CA ASP A 20 -1.85 -26.14 -9.18
C ASP A 20 -2.17 -24.88 -10.00
N ARG A 21 -1.19 -23.98 -10.06
CA ARG A 21 -1.22 -22.73 -10.84
C ARG A 21 0.19 -22.46 -11.37
N SER A 22 0.34 -21.78 -12.50
CA SER A 22 1.64 -21.27 -12.94
C SER A 22 1.74 -19.75 -12.85
N PRO A 23 2.96 -19.19 -12.58
CA PRO A 23 3.17 -17.74 -12.60
C PRO A 23 2.80 -17.07 -13.94
N VAL A 24 3.01 -17.77 -15.06
CA VAL A 24 2.68 -17.27 -16.40
C VAL A 24 1.18 -17.23 -16.63
N GLU A 25 0.44 -18.29 -16.26
CA GLU A 25 -1.02 -18.29 -16.33
C GLU A 25 -1.63 -17.21 -15.45
N GLU A 26 -1.10 -17.03 -14.24
CA GLU A 26 -1.57 -15.99 -13.33
C GLU A 26 -1.30 -14.60 -13.88
N THR A 27 -0.10 -14.34 -14.40
CA THR A 27 0.24 -13.05 -15.01
C THR A 27 -0.66 -12.71 -16.20
N ASN A 28 -0.96 -13.70 -17.06
CA ASN A 28 -1.91 -13.51 -18.16
C ASN A 28 -3.34 -13.23 -17.62
N ALA A 29 -3.79 -13.96 -16.60
CA ALA A 29 -5.09 -13.71 -15.98
C ALA A 29 -5.18 -12.30 -15.39
N VAL A 30 -4.10 -11.78 -14.79
CA VAL A 30 -4.02 -10.40 -14.30
C VAL A 30 -4.16 -9.41 -15.45
N PHE A 31 -3.43 -9.57 -16.56
CA PHE A 31 -3.57 -8.67 -17.71
C PHE A 31 -4.95 -8.73 -18.36
N ASP A 32 -5.55 -9.93 -18.47
CA ASP A 32 -6.93 -10.09 -18.93
C ASP A 32 -7.89 -9.35 -17.98
N ALA A 33 -7.69 -9.42 -16.66
CA ALA A 33 -8.51 -8.71 -15.68
C ALA A 33 -8.33 -7.18 -15.76
N ILE A 34 -7.11 -6.69 -16.01
CA ILE A 34 -6.83 -5.27 -16.24
C ILE A 34 -7.57 -4.78 -17.49
N ASP A 35 -7.44 -5.49 -18.61
CA ASP A 35 -8.02 -5.09 -19.89
C ASP A 35 -9.57 -5.13 -19.87
N ASN A 36 -10.19 -5.93 -18.98
CA ASN A 36 -11.64 -6.01 -18.79
C ASN A 36 -12.19 -5.12 -17.67
N SER A 37 -11.34 -4.41 -16.93
CA SER A 37 -11.76 -3.57 -15.80
C SER A 37 -12.04 -2.12 -16.21
N ASP A 38 -13.06 -1.52 -15.61
CA ASP A 38 -13.40 -0.10 -15.69
C ASP A 38 -12.99 0.70 -14.44
N LEU A 39 -12.18 0.10 -13.56
CA LEU A 39 -11.76 0.73 -12.29
C LEU A 39 -10.70 1.81 -12.46
N ASN A 40 -10.02 1.85 -13.62
CA ASN A 40 -8.89 2.75 -13.89
C ASN A 40 -7.83 2.71 -12.77
N ALA A 41 -7.38 1.50 -12.43
CA ALA A 41 -6.50 1.24 -11.29
C ALA A 41 -4.99 1.33 -11.62
N PHE A 42 -4.61 1.35 -12.91
CA PHE A 42 -3.22 1.34 -13.36
C PHE A 42 -2.92 2.53 -14.27
N SER A 43 -1.80 3.23 -14.02
CA SER A 43 -1.29 4.32 -14.87
C SER A 43 -0.22 3.86 -15.87
N TYR A 44 0.41 2.70 -15.62
CA TYR A 44 1.44 2.13 -16.50
C TYR A 44 1.49 0.61 -16.36
N LEU A 45 1.84 -0.12 -17.43
CA LEU A 45 1.97 -1.58 -17.45
C LEU A 45 3.29 -2.00 -18.12
N ASP A 46 4.05 -2.88 -17.47
CA ASP A 46 5.26 -3.51 -18.02
C ASP A 46 4.91 -4.90 -18.56
N LYS A 47 4.05 -4.98 -19.59
CA LYS A 47 3.49 -6.26 -20.09
C LYS A 47 4.58 -7.27 -20.46
N GLU A 48 5.57 -6.85 -21.24
CA GLU A 48 6.66 -7.72 -21.71
C GLU A 48 7.60 -8.14 -20.55
N GLY A 49 8.01 -7.18 -19.71
CA GLY A 49 8.87 -7.47 -18.58
C GLY A 49 8.20 -8.39 -17.56
N ALA A 50 6.90 -8.22 -17.31
CA ALA A 50 6.13 -9.04 -16.38
C ALA A 50 6.00 -10.48 -16.88
N LEU A 51 5.76 -10.70 -18.17
CA LEU A 51 5.72 -12.05 -18.75
C LEU A 51 7.09 -12.73 -18.71
N THR A 52 8.16 -11.98 -18.99
CA THR A 52 9.54 -12.49 -18.90
C THR A 52 9.87 -12.92 -17.47
N ARG A 53 9.56 -12.07 -16.47
CA ARG A 53 9.73 -12.40 -15.06
C ARG A 53 8.89 -13.60 -14.62
N ALA A 54 7.65 -13.73 -15.11
CA ALA A 54 6.80 -14.86 -14.82
C ALA A 54 7.35 -16.18 -15.37
N GLN A 55 7.92 -16.18 -16.58
CA GLN A 55 8.55 -17.35 -17.19
C GLN A 55 9.80 -17.81 -16.42
N GLN A 56 10.48 -16.87 -15.76
CA GLN A 56 11.72 -17.09 -15.01
C GLN A 56 11.48 -17.10 -13.49
N ALA A 57 10.23 -17.19 -13.05
CA ALA A 57 9.87 -17.04 -11.64
C ALA A 57 10.47 -18.18 -10.79
N ASP A 58 11.23 -17.82 -9.77
CA ASP A 58 11.68 -18.75 -8.74
C ASP A 58 10.62 -18.86 -7.63
N VAL A 59 9.78 -19.87 -7.74
CA VAL A 59 8.67 -20.14 -6.80
C VAL A 59 9.15 -20.63 -5.42
N THR A 60 10.45 -20.85 -5.24
CA THR A 60 11.02 -21.15 -3.91
C THR A 60 11.12 -19.89 -3.04
N LEU A 61 11.20 -18.71 -3.67
CA LEU A 61 11.30 -17.42 -2.98
C LEU A 61 9.98 -17.01 -2.29
N PRO A 62 10.03 -16.09 -1.31
CA PRO A 62 8.85 -15.73 -0.50
C PRO A 62 7.68 -15.14 -1.27
N LEU A 63 7.91 -14.47 -2.40
CA LEU A 63 6.89 -13.90 -3.29
C LEU A 63 7.11 -14.34 -4.75
N GLY A 64 7.76 -15.49 -4.95
CA GLY A 64 8.16 -16.01 -6.25
C GLY A 64 7.01 -16.05 -7.26
N GLY A 65 7.07 -15.20 -8.27
CA GLY A 65 6.10 -15.14 -9.37
C GLY A 65 4.79 -14.40 -9.06
N VAL A 66 4.60 -13.89 -7.84
CA VAL A 66 3.35 -13.19 -7.45
C VAL A 66 3.21 -11.88 -8.23
N PRO A 67 2.12 -11.66 -8.98
CA PRO A 67 1.80 -10.37 -9.60
C PRO A 67 1.53 -9.28 -8.56
N ILE A 68 2.26 -8.17 -8.61
CA ILE A 68 2.11 -7.04 -7.69
C ILE A 68 1.92 -5.72 -8.44
N GLY A 69 0.91 -4.95 -8.03
CA GLY A 69 0.73 -3.56 -8.45
C GLY A 69 1.59 -2.59 -7.63
N VAL A 70 2.29 -1.67 -8.29
CA VAL A 70 3.20 -0.73 -7.61
C VAL A 70 2.58 0.68 -7.62
N LYS A 71 2.25 1.27 -6.47
CA LYS A 71 1.81 2.66 -6.38
C LYS A 71 2.78 3.55 -7.13
N GLU A 72 2.28 4.40 -8.02
CA GLU A 72 3.10 5.27 -8.90
C GLU A 72 3.96 6.30 -8.18
N LEU A 73 3.84 6.40 -6.84
CA LEU A 73 4.73 7.20 -5.98
C LEU A 73 5.92 6.39 -5.42
N HIS A 74 6.11 5.14 -5.88
CA HIS A 74 7.27 4.31 -5.57
C HIS A 74 8.14 4.13 -6.81
N ASN A 75 9.44 4.37 -6.64
CA ASN A 75 10.41 4.34 -7.72
C ASN A 75 10.73 2.90 -8.16
N VAL A 76 10.51 2.62 -9.44
CA VAL A 76 10.95 1.41 -10.14
C VAL A 76 11.85 1.85 -11.29
N GLU A 77 13.09 1.37 -11.33
CA GLU A 77 14.06 1.77 -12.35
C GLU A 77 13.52 1.50 -13.76
N GLY A 78 13.61 2.52 -14.62
CA GLY A 78 13.15 2.45 -16.01
C GLY A 78 11.64 2.63 -16.21
N TRP A 79 10.85 2.73 -15.13
CA TRP A 79 9.41 3.01 -15.21
C TRP A 79 9.12 4.51 -15.03
N PRO A 80 7.92 4.99 -15.41
CA PRO A 80 7.51 6.36 -15.13
C PRO A 80 7.61 6.72 -13.64
N ASP A 81 7.96 7.97 -13.36
CA ASP A 81 8.08 8.54 -12.02
C ASP A 81 7.42 9.91 -12.03
N THR A 82 6.10 9.94 -12.24
CA THR A 82 5.37 11.17 -12.56
C THR A 82 4.84 11.89 -11.31
N SER A 83 5.00 11.29 -10.12
CA SER A 83 4.28 11.70 -8.90
C SER A 83 2.76 11.86 -9.11
N ALA A 84 2.18 11.14 -10.08
CA ALA A 84 0.80 11.30 -10.55
C ALA A 84 0.44 12.71 -11.04
N SER A 85 1.44 13.51 -11.45
CA SER A 85 1.33 14.92 -11.83
C SER A 85 1.72 15.15 -13.28
N LEU A 86 1.03 16.08 -13.95
CA LEU A 86 1.39 16.55 -15.29
C LEU A 86 2.78 17.19 -15.32
N VAL A 87 3.24 17.78 -14.21
CA VAL A 87 4.53 18.48 -14.12
C VAL A 87 5.71 17.52 -14.35
N PHE A 88 5.54 16.24 -14.03
CA PHE A 88 6.55 15.20 -14.20
C PHE A 88 6.12 14.11 -15.17
N ALA A 89 5.21 14.40 -16.12
CA ALA A 89 4.66 13.41 -17.04
C ALA A 89 5.71 12.59 -17.80
N ASP A 90 6.85 13.22 -18.15
CA ASP A 90 7.94 12.58 -18.90
C ASP A 90 9.09 12.06 -18.01
N ARG A 91 8.95 12.16 -16.68
CA ARG A 91 10.01 11.74 -15.75
C ARG A 91 10.03 10.21 -15.64
N VAL A 92 11.23 9.63 -15.77
CA VAL A 92 11.49 8.19 -15.66
C VAL A 92 12.44 7.94 -14.51
N SER A 93 12.11 6.97 -13.67
CA SER A 93 12.92 6.66 -12.51
C SER A 93 14.26 6.05 -12.89
N GLN A 94 15.32 6.52 -12.22
CA GLN A 94 16.70 6.06 -12.45
C GLN A 94 17.16 5.02 -11.43
N PHE A 95 16.27 4.59 -10.53
CA PHE A 95 16.60 3.66 -9.47
C PHE A 95 15.34 2.95 -8.96
N ASP A 96 15.54 1.77 -8.38
CA ASP A 96 14.53 1.15 -7.53
C ASP A 96 14.61 1.71 -6.10
N GLY A 97 13.47 2.03 -5.49
CA GLY A 97 13.40 2.27 -4.05
C GLY A 97 13.72 1.00 -3.24
N THR A 98 14.18 1.12 -2.00
CA THR A 98 14.59 -0.03 -1.17
C THR A 98 13.51 -1.10 -1.04
N MET A 99 12.24 -0.71 -0.88
CA MET A 99 11.13 -1.66 -0.85
C MET A 99 11.01 -2.45 -2.16
N ILE A 100 11.14 -1.77 -3.31
CA ILE A 100 11.08 -2.38 -4.64
C ILE A 100 12.25 -3.34 -4.85
N GLN A 101 13.47 -2.95 -4.46
CA GLN A 101 14.66 -3.83 -4.51
C GLN A 101 14.40 -5.13 -3.73
N ARG A 102 13.83 -5.02 -2.53
CA ARG A 102 13.51 -6.18 -1.67
C ARG A 102 12.40 -7.05 -2.25
N LEU A 103 11.36 -6.46 -2.85
CA LEU A 103 10.31 -7.22 -3.54
C LEU A 103 10.86 -7.99 -4.74
N LYS A 104 11.67 -7.36 -5.58
CA LYS A 104 12.35 -8.03 -6.71
C LYS A 104 13.23 -9.18 -6.21
N ALA A 105 14.01 -8.97 -5.15
CA ALA A 105 14.84 -10.00 -4.54
C ALA A 105 14.03 -11.16 -3.91
N ALA A 106 12.80 -10.90 -3.47
CA ALA A 106 11.87 -11.92 -2.98
C ALA A 106 11.11 -12.64 -4.11
N GLY A 107 11.44 -12.37 -5.37
CA GLY A 107 10.86 -13.03 -6.53
C GLY A 107 9.53 -12.45 -7.01
N ALA A 108 9.10 -11.29 -6.50
CA ALA A 108 7.85 -10.68 -6.91
C ALA A 108 7.84 -10.29 -8.40
N ASN A 109 6.73 -10.54 -9.06
CA ASN A 109 6.49 -10.11 -10.43
C ASN A 109 5.75 -8.76 -10.45
N LEU A 110 6.48 -7.65 -10.55
CA LEU A 110 5.87 -6.33 -10.63
C LEU A 110 5.16 -6.17 -11.98
N ILE A 111 3.87 -5.80 -11.99
CA ILE A 111 3.05 -5.79 -13.23
C ILE A 111 3.01 -4.41 -13.89
N GLY A 112 3.03 -3.36 -13.08
CA GLY A 112 2.87 -1.99 -13.53
C GLY A 112 2.65 -1.03 -12.38
N LEU A 113 2.44 0.24 -12.73
CA LEU A 113 2.13 1.28 -11.76
C LEU A 113 0.63 1.40 -11.54
N THR A 114 0.21 1.36 -10.27
CA THR A 114 -1.16 1.67 -9.86
C THR A 114 -1.34 3.17 -9.64
N THR A 115 -2.51 3.67 -9.97
CA THR A 115 -2.85 5.09 -9.82
C THR A 115 -2.79 5.54 -8.36
N ALA A 116 -2.39 6.79 -8.16
CA ALA A 116 -2.32 7.45 -6.89
C ALA A 116 -2.92 8.86 -6.98
N SER A 117 -3.08 9.51 -5.83
CA SER A 117 -3.31 10.96 -5.82
C SER A 117 -2.02 11.69 -6.16
N GLU A 118 -2.14 12.83 -6.84
CA GLU A 118 -1.04 13.73 -7.16
C GLU A 118 -0.21 14.07 -5.92
N PHE A 119 1.10 13.81 -5.96
CA PHE A 119 2.07 13.92 -4.85
C PHE A 119 1.68 13.17 -3.55
N GLY A 120 0.67 12.30 -3.62
CA GLY A 120 0.09 11.65 -2.47
C GLY A 120 -0.75 12.56 -1.57
N GLY A 121 -1.13 13.76 -2.05
CA GLY A 121 -1.68 14.85 -1.23
C GLY A 121 -3.18 14.82 -0.96
N LEU A 122 -3.96 14.00 -1.68
CA LEU A 122 -5.40 13.89 -1.49
C LEU A 122 -5.81 12.49 -0.98
N ASN A 123 -6.94 12.45 -0.27
CA ASN A 123 -7.56 11.21 0.22
C ASN A 123 -8.49 10.54 -0.81
N CYS A 124 -8.34 10.90 -2.09
CA CYS A 124 -9.01 10.29 -3.23
C CYS A 124 -8.04 10.21 -4.42
N SER A 125 -8.10 9.14 -5.21
CA SER A 125 -7.24 8.96 -6.39
C SER A 125 -7.93 9.48 -7.66
N THR A 126 -7.82 10.78 -7.87
CA THR A 126 -8.19 11.48 -9.10
C THR A 126 -7.09 12.45 -9.48
N THR A 127 -6.58 12.38 -10.71
CA THR A 127 -5.56 13.32 -11.20
C THR A 127 -5.85 13.74 -12.64
N LYS A 128 -5.30 14.89 -13.05
CA LYS A 128 -5.40 15.31 -14.46
C LYS A 128 -4.63 14.39 -15.40
N LEU A 129 -3.57 13.74 -14.92
CA LEU A 129 -2.72 12.86 -15.71
C LEU A 129 -3.39 11.50 -15.94
N ASN A 130 -3.94 10.89 -14.88
CA ASN A 130 -4.39 9.50 -14.88
C ASN A 130 -5.92 9.34 -14.81
N GLY A 131 -6.68 10.43 -14.69
CA GLY A 131 -8.13 10.38 -14.55
C GLY A 131 -8.59 9.96 -13.15
N ILE A 132 -9.79 9.39 -13.07
CA ILE A 132 -10.46 9.00 -11.81
C ILE A 132 -10.31 7.49 -11.63
N THR A 133 -9.87 7.04 -10.45
CA THR A 133 -9.95 5.63 -10.06
C THR A 133 -11.24 5.37 -9.30
N HIS A 134 -11.90 4.25 -9.59
CA HIS A 134 -13.21 3.91 -9.06
C HIS A 134 -13.13 2.82 -7.98
N ASN A 135 -14.10 2.82 -7.05
CA ASN A 135 -14.21 1.83 -6.00
C ASN A 135 -14.87 0.54 -6.54
N PRO A 136 -14.27 -0.65 -6.35
CA PRO A 136 -14.83 -1.91 -6.84
C PRO A 136 -16.16 -2.31 -6.17
N TRP A 137 -16.49 -1.77 -5.00
CA TRP A 137 -17.77 -2.02 -4.33
C TRP A 137 -18.90 -1.14 -4.85
N ASN A 138 -18.56 0.04 -5.39
CA ASN A 138 -19.50 0.95 -6.01
C ASN A 138 -18.73 1.94 -6.90
N HIS A 139 -18.93 1.85 -8.22
CA HIS A 139 -18.20 2.61 -9.23
C HIS A 139 -18.33 4.13 -9.05
N ASP A 140 -19.44 4.61 -8.49
CA ASP A 140 -19.69 6.04 -8.24
C ASP A 140 -18.93 6.60 -7.02
N LEU A 141 -18.23 5.75 -6.26
CA LEU A 141 -17.50 6.12 -5.05
C LEU A 141 -15.99 6.10 -5.24
N THR A 142 -15.29 6.89 -4.43
CA THR A 142 -13.83 6.87 -4.36
C THR A 142 -13.33 5.58 -3.70
N PRO A 143 -12.25 4.96 -4.19
CA PRO A 143 -11.55 3.89 -3.48
C PRO A 143 -10.73 4.42 -2.29
N GLY A 144 -10.76 5.74 -2.04
CA GLY A 144 -9.90 6.44 -1.10
C GLY A 144 -8.58 6.86 -1.75
N GLY A 145 -7.63 7.28 -0.94
CA GLY A 145 -6.35 7.77 -1.42
C GLY A 145 -5.36 8.00 -0.28
N SER A 146 -4.08 8.18 -0.58
CA SER A 146 -3.55 8.32 -1.94
C SER A 146 -3.16 7.03 -2.65
N SER A 147 -3.29 5.85 -2.03
CA SER A 147 -3.00 4.55 -2.67
C SER A 147 -4.26 3.91 -3.29
N GLY A 148 -5.13 4.71 -3.90
CA GLY A 148 -6.45 4.26 -4.37
C GLY A 148 -6.39 3.22 -5.49
N GLY A 149 -5.48 3.36 -6.46
CA GLY A 149 -5.28 2.35 -7.51
C GLY A 149 -4.86 0.99 -6.95
N SER A 150 -3.95 0.98 -5.98
CA SER A 150 -3.56 -0.27 -5.30
C SER A 150 -4.73 -0.93 -4.59
N ALA A 151 -5.57 -0.15 -3.89
CA ALA A 151 -6.73 -0.70 -3.20
C ALA A 151 -7.80 -1.20 -4.19
N ALA A 152 -8.10 -0.42 -5.23
CA ALA A 152 -9.05 -0.81 -6.27
C ALA A 152 -8.59 -2.08 -7.01
N ALA A 153 -7.30 -2.20 -7.35
CA ALA A 153 -6.77 -3.38 -8.02
C ALA A 153 -6.82 -4.64 -7.13
N VAL A 154 -6.53 -4.51 -5.83
CA VAL A 154 -6.54 -5.66 -4.89
C VAL A 154 -7.96 -6.08 -4.54
N ALA A 155 -8.85 -5.13 -4.22
CA ALA A 155 -10.24 -5.41 -3.87
C ALA A 155 -11.07 -5.81 -5.09
N GLY A 156 -10.76 -5.27 -6.28
CA GLY A 156 -11.38 -5.65 -7.55
C GLY A 156 -10.92 -7.01 -8.09
N GLY A 157 -10.03 -7.71 -7.38
CA GLY A 157 -9.55 -9.04 -7.78
C GLY A 157 -8.66 -9.02 -9.03
N ILE A 158 -7.99 -7.90 -9.31
CA ILE A 158 -7.06 -7.77 -10.45
C ILE A 158 -5.67 -8.26 -10.08
N VAL A 159 -5.18 -7.93 -8.88
CA VAL A 159 -3.95 -8.46 -8.30
C VAL A 159 -4.20 -8.93 -6.88
N THR A 160 -3.29 -9.72 -6.31
CA THR A 160 -3.42 -10.23 -4.94
C THR A 160 -2.84 -9.28 -3.89
N LEU A 161 -1.90 -8.43 -4.31
CA LEU A 161 -1.13 -7.56 -3.44
C LEU A 161 -0.72 -6.28 -4.17
N GLY A 162 -0.77 -5.15 -3.48
CA GLY A 162 -0.35 -3.86 -4.02
C GLY A 162 0.53 -3.11 -3.04
N THR A 163 1.57 -2.42 -3.53
CA THR A 163 2.33 -1.50 -2.66
C THR A 163 1.46 -0.31 -2.25
N GLY A 164 1.76 0.28 -1.10
CA GLY A 164 1.11 1.50 -0.63
C GLY A 164 2.07 2.38 0.16
N GLY A 165 1.71 3.66 0.30
CA GLY A 165 2.45 4.61 1.13
C GLY A 165 1.47 5.43 1.97
N ASP A 166 1.79 5.66 3.24
CA ASP A 166 0.88 6.27 4.24
C ASP A 166 1.61 7.38 5.02
N GLY A 167 1.24 8.64 4.75
CA GLY A 167 1.63 9.81 5.55
C GLY A 167 0.56 10.23 6.55
N GLY A 168 -0.67 10.43 6.06
CA GLY A 168 -1.83 10.85 6.85
C GLY A 168 -3.00 9.85 6.85
N GLY A 169 -2.79 8.62 6.35
CA GLY A 169 -3.85 7.64 6.15
C GLY A 169 -3.81 6.95 4.78
N SER A 170 -2.86 7.28 3.92
CA SER A 170 -2.90 6.88 2.51
C SER A 170 -2.75 5.37 2.20
N ILE A 171 -2.52 4.52 3.21
CA ILE A 171 -2.75 3.05 3.13
C ILE A 171 -4.08 2.70 3.81
N ARG A 172 -4.29 3.20 5.04
CA ARG A 172 -5.44 2.83 5.89
C ARG A 172 -6.79 3.32 5.35
N ILE A 173 -6.87 4.54 4.80
CA ILE A 173 -8.07 5.13 4.20
C ILE A 173 -8.53 4.28 3.01
N PRO A 174 -7.71 4.04 1.97
CA PRO A 174 -8.16 3.23 0.85
C PRO A 174 -8.38 1.76 1.23
N ALA A 175 -7.66 1.22 2.22
CA ALA A 175 -7.97 -0.09 2.77
C ALA A 175 -9.37 -0.13 3.41
N GLY A 176 -9.72 0.86 4.23
CA GLY A 176 -11.04 0.95 4.86
C GLY A 176 -12.17 1.12 3.85
N PHE A 177 -11.97 1.91 2.79
CA PHE A 177 -12.97 2.13 1.75
C PHE A 177 -13.14 0.94 0.80
N CYS A 178 -12.10 0.11 0.67
CA CYS A 178 -12.11 -1.06 -0.22
C CYS A 178 -12.20 -2.40 0.52
N GLY A 179 -12.40 -2.41 1.84
CA GLY A 179 -12.53 -3.64 2.62
C GLY A 179 -11.27 -4.50 2.66
N LEU A 180 -10.09 -3.88 2.77
CA LEU A 180 -8.78 -4.54 2.75
C LEU A 180 -8.04 -4.43 4.08
N VAL A 181 -6.98 -5.21 4.22
CA VAL A 181 -5.97 -5.02 5.25
C VAL A 181 -4.98 -3.96 4.77
N GLY A 182 -4.80 -2.91 5.57
CA GLY A 182 -3.85 -1.82 5.30
C GLY A 182 -3.11 -1.40 6.55
N MET A 183 -1.86 -1.85 6.70
CA MET A 183 -1.05 -1.55 7.87
C MET A 183 -0.12 -0.36 7.61
N LYS A 184 -0.24 0.69 8.44
CA LYS A 184 0.78 1.72 8.59
C LYS A 184 1.76 1.28 9.67
N GLY A 185 2.90 0.71 9.27
CA GLY A 185 3.96 0.32 10.19
C GLY A 185 4.67 1.50 10.85
N THR A 186 5.52 1.20 11.83
CA THR A 186 6.41 2.18 12.45
C THR A 186 7.28 2.87 11.40
N ALA A 187 7.43 4.19 11.49
CA ALA A 187 8.34 4.95 10.62
C ALA A 187 9.76 4.37 10.69
N GLY A 188 10.40 4.19 9.53
CA GLY A 188 11.71 3.55 9.41
C GLY A 188 11.71 2.02 9.40
N ARG A 189 10.57 1.35 9.65
CA ARG A 189 10.48 -0.12 9.56
C ARG A 189 10.79 -0.64 8.16
N ILE A 190 10.22 0.01 7.15
CA ILE A 190 10.55 -0.17 5.74
C ILE A 190 11.29 1.12 5.29
N PRO A 191 12.58 1.04 4.93
CA PRO A 191 13.38 2.20 4.56
C PRO A 191 12.93 2.88 3.26
N ARG A 192 13.21 4.17 3.15
CA ARG A 192 12.92 5.02 1.98
C ARG A 192 14.16 5.34 1.14
N GLY A 193 15.21 4.54 1.26
CA GLY A 193 16.40 4.64 0.42
C GLY A 193 16.11 4.32 -1.05
N PRO A 194 17.09 4.54 -1.96
CA PRO A 194 18.43 5.06 -1.69
C PRO A 194 18.50 6.59 -1.52
N HIS A 195 17.45 7.32 -1.91
CA HIS A 195 17.39 8.79 -1.85
C HIS A 195 16.47 9.26 -0.73
N THR A 196 16.86 8.97 0.51
CA THR A 196 16.03 9.30 1.67
C THR A 196 15.91 10.81 1.85
N GLY A 197 14.69 11.34 1.69
CA GLY A 197 14.37 12.72 2.06
C GLY A 197 14.19 12.86 3.57
N ILE A 198 14.81 13.88 4.16
CA ILE A 198 14.52 14.30 5.53
C ILE A 198 13.26 15.18 5.49
N GLY A 199 12.20 14.73 6.14
CA GLY A 199 10.90 15.40 6.18
C GLY A 199 10.09 14.96 7.41
N PRO A 200 8.79 15.29 7.48
CA PRO A 200 7.95 14.79 8.56
C PRO A 200 8.00 13.25 8.54
N MET A 201 8.41 12.61 9.64
CA MET A 201 8.54 11.14 9.79
C MET A 201 7.16 10.43 9.84
N THR A 202 6.23 10.87 9.00
CA THR A 202 4.85 10.40 8.94
C THR A 202 4.67 9.40 7.81
N VAL A 203 5.36 9.61 6.68
CA VAL A 203 5.28 8.77 5.47
C VAL A 203 6.03 7.46 5.67
N VAL A 204 5.30 6.36 5.53
CA VAL A 204 5.84 5.00 5.54
C VAL A 204 5.42 4.24 4.30
N SER A 205 6.24 3.28 3.86
CA SER A 205 5.85 2.31 2.84
C SER A 205 5.19 1.09 3.48
N GLY A 206 4.32 0.42 2.73
CA GLY A 206 3.60 -0.78 3.14
C GLY A 206 2.88 -1.41 1.96
N CYS A 207 1.81 -2.16 2.25
CA CYS A 207 0.98 -2.80 1.24
C CYS A 207 -0.52 -2.63 1.52
N LEU A 208 -1.30 -2.90 0.48
CA LEU A 208 -2.72 -3.21 0.52
C LEU A 208 -2.86 -4.70 0.22
N SER A 209 -3.47 -5.45 1.13
CA SER A 209 -3.63 -6.91 0.99
C SER A 209 -5.03 -7.38 1.38
N ARG A 210 -5.40 -8.59 0.95
CA ARG A 210 -6.66 -9.23 1.34
C ARG A 210 -6.59 -9.96 2.67
N SER A 211 -5.39 -10.35 3.11
CA SER A 211 -5.20 -11.08 4.37
C SER A 211 -4.14 -10.43 5.27
N VAL A 212 -4.26 -10.68 6.57
CA VAL A 212 -3.22 -10.35 7.56
C VAL A 212 -1.93 -11.13 7.27
N ARG A 213 -2.05 -12.37 6.76
CA ARG A 213 -0.91 -13.21 6.36
C ARG A 213 -0.06 -12.57 5.27
N ASP A 214 -0.68 -11.99 4.25
CA ASP A 214 0.02 -11.25 3.19
C ASP A 214 0.74 -10.03 3.73
N THR A 215 0.09 -9.25 4.59
CA THR A 215 0.73 -8.10 5.25
C THR A 215 1.93 -8.55 6.08
N ALA A 216 1.81 -9.65 6.83
CA ALA A 216 2.90 -10.18 7.64
C ALA A 216 4.10 -10.64 6.76
N ARG A 217 3.84 -11.42 5.70
CA ARG A 217 4.85 -11.81 4.70
C ARG A 217 5.51 -10.59 4.06
N TRP A 218 4.75 -9.53 3.79
CA TRP A 218 5.30 -8.26 3.29
C TRP A 218 6.33 -7.66 4.23
N TYR A 219 6.04 -7.63 5.54
CA TYR A 219 7.00 -7.12 6.53
C TYR A 219 8.23 -8.02 6.68
N ASP A 220 8.09 -9.34 6.59
CA ASP A 220 9.25 -10.25 6.55
C ASP A 220 10.18 -9.98 5.35
N VAL A 221 9.61 -9.60 4.20
CA VAL A 221 10.35 -9.30 2.97
C VAL A 221 10.94 -7.88 2.97
N CYS A 222 10.11 -6.89 3.29
CA CYS A 222 10.42 -5.49 3.02
C CYS A 222 11.02 -4.75 4.22
N ALA A 223 10.89 -5.25 5.45
CA ALA A 223 11.38 -4.54 6.63
C ALA A 223 12.87 -4.76 6.90
N GLY A 224 13.46 -3.80 7.63
CA GLY A 224 14.81 -3.89 8.18
C GLY A 224 15.78 -2.84 7.67
N PHE A 225 16.96 -2.79 8.30
CA PHE A 225 17.94 -1.72 8.18
C PHE A 225 18.42 -1.48 6.74
N ASP A 226 18.67 -0.21 6.39
CA ASP A 226 19.34 0.21 5.16
C ASP A 226 20.28 1.38 5.48
N PRO A 227 21.60 1.27 5.22
CA PRO A 227 22.55 2.33 5.55
C PRO A 227 22.33 3.64 4.78
N ARG A 228 21.51 3.64 3.72
CA ARG A 228 21.15 4.82 2.91
C ARG A 228 19.95 5.59 3.48
N ASP A 229 19.37 5.09 4.58
CA ASP A 229 18.25 5.73 5.28
C ASP A 229 18.61 5.91 6.77
N PRO A 230 18.87 7.16 7.23
CA PRO A 230 19.24 7.45 8.61
C PRO A 230 18.13 7.15 9.62
N TYR A 231 16.88 6.96 9.18
CA TYR A 231 15.74 6.61 10.02
C TYR A 231 15.44 5.11 10.02
N SER A 232 16.19 4.30 9.26
CA SER A 232 15.90 2.88 9.15
C SER A 232 16.07 2.14 10.48
N LEU A 233 15.11 1.28 10.78
CA LEU A 233 15.10 0.47 11.99
C LEU A 233 15.74 -0.90 11.74
N PRO A 234 16.28 -1.56 12.80
CA PRO A 234 16.74 -2.94 12.72
C PRO A 234 15.67 -3.90 12.18
N LYS A 235 16.12 -4.97 11.52
CA LYS A 235 15.22 -6.02 11.04
C LYS A 235 14.52 -6.71 12.21
N GLN A 236 13.25 -7.03 12.02
CA GLN A 236 12.47 -7.95 12.86
C GLN A 236 11.98 -9.05 11.95
N ASP A 237 12.22 -10.30 12.34
CA ASP A 237 11.86 -11.48 11.58
C ASP A 237 10.65 -12.18 12.20
N GLY A 238 9.99 -13.02 11.40
CA GLY A 238 8.94 -13.92 11.87
C GLY A 238 7.58 -13.26 11.96
N TRP A 239 7.32 -12.19 11.19
CA TRP A 239 6.02 -11.53 11.15
C TRP A 239 4.92 -12.53 10.79
N GLU A 240 5.11 -13.31 9.73
CA GLU A 240 4.13 -14.33 9.34
C GLU A 240 4.18 -15.55 10.25
N ALA A 241 5.38 -16.05 10.56
CA ALA A 241 5.56 -17.29 11.33
C ALA A 241 5.03 -17.19 12.77
N GLN A 242 4.92 -15.96 13.31
CA GLN A 242 4.42 -15.69 14.66
C GLN A 242 2.94 -15.27 14.68
N LEU A 243 2.23 -15.24 13.55
CA LEU A 243 0.80 -14.93 13.54
C LEU A 243 0.01 -15.88 14.45
N GLY A 244 -0.83 -15.31 15.31
CA GLY A 244 -1.65 -16.06 16.26
C GLY A 244 -0.88 -16.67 17.44
N THR A 245 0.42 -16.38 17.59
CA THR A 245 1.22 -16.92 18.71
C THR A 245 1.18 -16.07 19.98
N THR A 246 0.80 -14.79 19.87
CA THR A 246 0.66 -13.89 21.02
C THR A 246 -0.69 -14.08 21.70
N ASP A 247 -0.66 -14.48 22.97
CA ASP A 247 -1.84 -14.44 23.85
C ASP A 247 -2.05 -13.02 24.36
N PHE A 248 -3.21 -12.44 24.05
CA PHE A 248 -3.61 -11.11 24.47
C PHE A 248 -4.52 -11.11 25.71
N SER A 249 -4.78 -12.28 26.30
CA SER A 249 -5.62 -12.41 27.49
C SER A 249 -5.14 -11.51 28.63
N GLY A 250 -6.02 -10.65 29.12
CA GLY A 250 -5.70 -9.68 30.18
C GLY A 250 -4.95 -8.43 29.71
N ALA A 251 -4.56 -8.32 28.44
CA ALA A 251 -3.93 -7.12 27.90
C ALA A 251 -4.94 -5.96 27.87
N ARG A 252 -4.46 -4.74 28.14
CA ARG A 252 -5.31 -3.56 28.22
C ARG A 252 -5.58 -2.97 26.84
N VAL A 253 -6.82 -2.55 26.59
CA VAL A 253 -7.23 -1.88 25.35
C VAL A 253 -8.05 -0.63 25.64
N VAL A 254 -7.82 0.42 24.85
CA VAL A 254 -8.63 1.65 24.84
C VAL A 254 -9.44 1.65 23.55
N VAL A 255 -10.75 1.90 23.66
CA VAL A 255 -11.64 2.06 22.49
C VAL A 255 -11.96 3.54 22.34
N SER A 256 -11.36 4.19 21.35
CA SER A 256 -11.64 5.59 21.00
C SER A 256 -12.02 5.66 19.52
N PRO A 257 -13.31 5.85 19.19
CA PRO A 257 -13.76 5.91 17.80
C PRO A 257 -13.23 7.12 17.02
N ASP A 258 -12.90 8.21 17.70
CA ASP A 258 -12.52 9.49 17.09
C ASP A 258 -11.11 9.97 17.48
N LEU A 259 -10.41 9.26 18.37
CA LEU A 259 -9.11 9.67 18.91
C LEU A 259 -9.12 11.10 19.50
N GLY A 260 -10.28 11.58 19.95
CA GLY A 260 -10.47 12.91 20.54
C GLY A 260 -10.63 14.07 19.54
N SER A 261 -10.43 13.83 18.24
CA SER A 261 -10.41 14.92 17.24
C SER A 261 -11.14 14.63 15.93
N ALA A 262 -11.36 13.36 15.58
CA ALA A 262 -11.98 13.00 14.30
C ALA A 262 -13.50 13.22 14.31
N MET A 263 -14.01 13.82 13.23
CA MET A 263 -15.44 13.85 12.96
C MET A 263 -15.87 12.52 12.34
N ILE A 264 -16.77 11.81 13.01
CA ILE A 264 -17.30 10.52 12.55
C ILE A 264 -18.83 10.52 12.57
N SER A 265 -19.44 9.84 11.60
CA SER A 265 -20.90 9.68 11.57
C SER A 265 -21.35 8.67 12.64
N ASP A 266 -22.59 8.83 13.14
CA ASP A 266 -23.14 7.94 14.15
C ASP A 266 -23.13 6.46 13.73
N PRO A 267 -23.46 6.08 12.48
CA PRO A 267 -23.36 4.68 12.06
C PRO A 267 -21.95 4.11 12.12
N VAL A 268 -20.94 4.91 11.74
CA VAL A 268 -19.53 4.48 11.79
C VAL A 268 -19.07 4.34 13.25
N ARG A 269 -19.45 5.29 14.11
CA ARG A 269 -19.17 5.22 15.55
C ARG A 269 -19.74 3.96 16.17
N ALA A 270 -21.01 3.65 15.87
CA ALA A 270 -21.68 2.45 16.38
C ALA A 270 -20.97 1.17 15.93
N LEU A 271 -20.62 1.07 14.64
CA LEU A 271 -19.90 -0.08 14.08
C LEU A 271 -18.52 -0.27 14.73
N ILE A 272 -17.76 0.81 14.94
CA ILE A 272 -16.45 0.72 15.60
C ILE A 272 -16.59 0.16 17.02
N ILE A 273 -17.59 0.63 17.78
CA ILE A 273 -17.83 0.16 19.15
C ILE A 273 -18.22 -1.31 19.14
N GLU A 274 -19.16 -1.71 18.27
CA GLU A 274 -19.60 -3.10 18.13
C GLU A 274 -18.43 -4.05 17.84
N VAL A 275 -17.64 -3.76 16.80
CA VAL A 275 -16.49 -4.58 16.41
C VAL A 275 -15.40 -4.59 17.50
N ALA A 276 -15.21 -3.47 18.21
CA ALA A 276 -14.25 -3.42 19.31
C ALA A 276 -14.65 -4.35 20.46
N GLU A 277 -15.93 -4.41 20.82
CA GLU A 277 -16.42 -5.33 21.87
C GLU A 277 -16.26 -6.80 21.44
N GLU A 278 -16.52 -7.13 20.17
CA GLU A 278 -16.26 -8.48 19.63
C GLU A 278 -14.78 -8.86 19.73
N ILE A 279 -13.87 -7.95 19.35
CA ILE A 279 -12.42 -8.18 19.45
C ILE A 279 -11.99 -8.34 20.91
N ILE A 280 -12.56 -7.53 21.82
CA ILE A 280 -12.28 -7.62 23.26
C ILE A 280 -12.65 -9.00 23.79
N GLU A 281 -13.84 -9.50 23.45
CA GLU A 281 -14.31 -10.81 23.87
C GLU A 281 -13.43 -11.94 23.31
N ILE A 282 -13.19 -11.93 21.99
CA ILE A 282 -12.43 -12.98 21.30
C ILE A 282 -10.98 -13.05 21.80
N ALA A 283 -10.34 -11.90 22.02
CA ALA A 283 -8.94 -11.83 22.43
C ALA A 283 -8.73 -11.80 23.95
N GLY A 284 -9.80 -11.79 24.75
CA GLY A 284 -9.73 -11.73 26.21
C GLY A 284 -9.12 -10.42 26.75
N LEU A 285 -9.32 -9.31 26.03
CA LEU A 285 -8.74 -8.01 26.39
C LEU A 285 -9.47 -7.40 27.61
N GLN A 286 -8.77 -6.54 28.34
CA GLN A 286 -9.34 -5.71 29.39
C GLN A 286 -9.52 -4.28 28.89
N ARG A 287 -10.77 -3.86 28.66
CA ARG A 287 -11.08 -2.47 28.33
C ARG A 287 -10.68 -1.57 29.50
N VAL A 288 -9.96 -0.50 29.20
CA VAL A 288 -9.64 0.57 30.13
C VAL A 288 -10.06 1.90 29.55
N ASP A 289 -10.61 2.75 30.39
CA ASP A 289 -11.00 4.10 30.00
C ASP A 289 -9.80 5.03 30.16
N VAL A 290 -9.40 5.63 29.04
CA VAL A 290 -8.36 6.65 28.98
C VAL A 290 -8.94 7.80 28.19
N ASP A 291 -8.83 9.00 28.73
CA ASP A 291 -9.20 10.21 28.00
C ASP A 291 -8.17 10.42 26.88
N ILE A 292 -8.65 10.38 25.63
CA ILE A 292 -7.82 10.55 24.43
C ILE A 292 -8.19 11.88 23.82
N ASP A 293 -7.27 12.84 23.93
CA ASP A 293 -7.35 14.14 23.30
C ASP A 293 -6.04 14.38 22.53
N LEU A 294 -6.02 13.94 21.27
CA LEU A 294 -4.89 14.20 20.38
C LEU A 294 -5.01 15.60 19.79
N PRO A 295 -3.93 16.42 19.81
CA PRO A 295 -3.99 17.75 19.23
C PRO A 295 -4.25 17.66 17.72
N PRO A 296 -5.01 18.62 17.16
CA PRO A 296 -5.06 18.77 15.71
C PRO A 296 -3.65 19.12 15.21
N ILE A 297 -3.18 18.41 14.20
CA ILE A 297 -1.84 18.58 13.59
C ILE A 297 -1.93 18.77 12.07
N ASP A 298 -3.11 19.11 11.56
CA ASP A 298 -3.40 19.24 10.14
C ASP A 298 -2.59 20.36 9.50
N TRP A 299 -2.49 21.51 10.16
CA TRP A 299 -1.75 22.67 9.65
C TRP A 299 -0.23 22.44 9.67
N GLU A 300 0.30 21.93 10.78
CA GLU A 300 1.72 21.59 10.92
C GLU A 300 2.13 20.53 9.90
N TRP A 301 1.29 19.51 9.70
CA TRP A 301 1.54 18.48 8.70
C TRP A 301 1.49 19.05 7.28
N ALA A 302 0.52 19.91 6.96
CA ALA A 302 0.42 20.54 5.64
C ALA A 302 1.66 21.39 5.32
N ILE A 303 2.08 22.28 6.23
CA ILE A 303 3.27 23.12 6.05
C ILE A 303 4.53 22.28 5.91
N ALA A 304 4.71 21.25 6.75
CA ALA A 304 5.90 20.41 6.68
C ALA A 304 6.02 19.70 5.32
N ASN A 305 4.91 19.22 4.75
CA ASN A 305 4.91 18.57 3.45
C ASN A 305 5.08 19.56 2.28
N GLN A 306 4.60 20.81 2.39
CA GLN A 306 4.83 21.84 1.36
C GLN A 306 6.32 22.09 1.10
N SER A 307 7.16 22.05 2.15
CA SER A 307 8.61 22.22 1.98
C SER A 307 9.25 21.12 1.10
N GLY A 308 8.76 19.89 1.23
CA GLY A 308 9.18 18.77 0.39
C GLY A 308 8.74 18.94 -1.07
N LEU A 309 7.49 19.37 -1.27
CA LEU A 309 6.95 19.64 -2.60
C LEU A 309 7.68 20.79 -3.30
N TYR A 310 7.98 21.87 -2.58
CA TYR A 310 8.79 22.99 -3.08
C TYR A 310 10.15 22.51 -3.59
N LYS A 311 10.82 21.67 -2.80
CA LYS A 311 12.09 21.07 -3.19
C LYS A 311 11.95 20.15 -4.41
N GLU A 312 10.89 19.36 -4.49
CA GLU A 312 10.67 18.43 -5.60
C GLU A 312 10.41 19.16 -6.92
N LEU A 313 9.59 20.21 -6.89
CA LEU A 313 9.26 21.01 -8.07
C LEU A 313 10.44 21.88 -8.52
N GLY A 314 11.25 22.41 -7.60
CA GLY A 314 12.43 23.20 -7.94
C GLY A 314 12.08 24.37 -8.86
N ASN A 315 12.68 24.40 -10.06
CA ASN A 315 12.43 25.46 -11.05
C ASN A 315 11.02 25.40 -11.69
N LEU A 316 10.24 24.35 -11.42
CA LEU A 316 8.86 24.22 -11.86
C LEU A 316 7.88 24.76 -10.82
N TRP A 317 8.37 25.22 -9.66
CA TRP A 317 7.53 25.91 -8.68
C TRP A 317 7.05 27.24 -9.27
N PRO A 318 5.74 27.54 -9.24
CA PRO A 318 5.21 28.76 -9.83
C PRO A 318 5.70 30.01 -9.07
N ASP A 319 6.14 31.03 -9.81
CA ASP A 319 6.59 32.32 -9.25
C ASP A 319 5.43 33.12 -8.62
N CYS A 320 4.19 32.87 -9.04
CA CYS A 320 2.97 33.47 -8.49
C CYS A 320 1.78 32.50 -8.58
N GLU A 321 0.82 32.69 -7.68
CA GLU A 321 -0.47 31.99 -7.64
C GLU A 321 -1.41 32.67 -8.65
N ASP A 322 -1.40 32.21 -9.91
CA ASP A 322 -2.33 32.65 -10.96
C ASP A 322 -3.62 31.81 -10.96
#